data_AF-A0A368KXW0-F1
#
_entry.id   AF-A0A368KXW0-F1
#
_cell.length_a   1.000
_cell.length_b   1.000
_cell.length_c   1.000
_cell.angle_alpha   90.00
_cell.angle_beta   90.00
_cell.angle_gamma   90.00
#
_symmetry.space_group_name_H-M   'P 1'
#
loop_
_entity.id
_entity.type
_entity.pdbx_description
1 polymer ?
#
loop_
_entity_poly.entity_id
_entity_poly.type
_entity_poly.pdbx_seq_one_letter_code
_entity_poly.pdbx_strand_id
1 'polypeptide(L)'
;MATIQELYIQSLLAQAAYANLQIGIPQQSSLRQDANMSVTQAAEFASQWRVVNQLNDASVTGVSATLFEEIATGKKYLAVRGTEFTNVPDLLADYVLSNGFPSTMNLQYQKLKQTIDTWTANGTIPINFTVTGHSLGGYLASALAIDYGSRISATYTYNAPGVDGIFSPIVNVLRSALGVSGNAPLANLINVRGTAGWSAIAGVGNQLSPPLMVETETNINPVLHHSIVNLTDSLSLLNVFAQLDATLSVDAGNKIIAAASNQESAERERALDAIRKIIQGSTSIPTQIDNRENYYQNLQDLQNSSTFKALAGKLQITATTANAESAKSDFGQFLSLYYLTPFTVSTPDAG
;
A
#
# COMPACT_ATOMS: atom_id res chain seq x y z
N MET A 1 -15.06 -0.69 6.35
CA MET A 1 -14.12 -0.43 5.23
C MET A 1 -12.74 -0.24 5.83
N ALA A 2 -11.67 -0.63 5.13
CA ALA A 2 -10.31 -0.41 5.62
C ALA A 2 -9.99 1.09 5.69
N THR A 3 -9.28 1.52 6.72
CA THR A 3 -8.84 2.92 6.85
C THR A 3 -7.60 3.17 5.98
N ILE A 4 -7.33 4.45 5.63
CA ILE A 4 -6.10 4.82 4.91
C ILE A 4 -4.84 4.36 5.69
N GLN A 5 -4.87 4.47 7.02
CA GLN A 5 -3.76 4.01 7.86
C GLN A 5 -3.53 2.50 7.74
N GLU A 6 -4.60 1.69 7.75
CA GLU A 6 -4.49 0.24 7.53
C GLU A 6 -3.93 -0.06 6.13
N LEU A 7 -4.41 0.65 5.11
CA LEU A 7 -3.90 0.48 3.73
C LEU A 7 -2.41 0.81 3.64
N TYR A 8 -1.95 1.88 4.29
CA TYR A 8 -0.53 2.24 4.33
C TYR A 8 0.31 1.20 5.09
N ILE A 9 -0.12 0.79 6.28
CA ILE A 9 0.60 -0.22 7.07
C ILE A 9 0.73 -1.52 6.29
N GLN A 10 -0.35 -2.00 5.68
CA GLN A 10 -0.33 -3.26 4.95
C GLN A 10 0.48 -3.19 3.64
N SER A 11 0.59 -2.01 3.01
CA SER A 11 1.48 -1.82 1.85
C SER A 11 2.95 -1.78 2.27
N LEU A 12 3.25 -1.13 3.40
CA LEU A 12 4.59 -1.05 3.97
C LEU A 12 5.12 -2.43 4.37
N LEU A 13 4.27 -3.27 4.97
CA LEU A 13 4.60 -4.66 5.28
C LEU A 13 4.80 -5.51 4.01
N ALA A 14 3.96 -5.31 2.98
CA ALA A 14 4.13 -5.99 1.69
C ALA A 14 5.43 -5.58 0.98
N GLN A 15 5.82 -4.30 1.06
CA GLN A 15 7.12 -3.81 0.58
C GLN A 15 8.27 -4.46 1.36
N ALA A 16 8.22 -4.43 2.69
CA ALA A 16 9.27 -4.99 3.54
C ALA A 16 9.48 -6.50 3.34
N ALA A 17 8.45 -7.25 2.92
CA ALA A 17 8.55 -8.68 2.64
C ALA A 17 9.48 -9.02 1.47
N TYR A 18 9.87 -8.04 0.65
CA TYR A 18 10.89 -8.22 -0.38
C TYR A 18 12.30 -8.37 0.20
N ALA A 19 12.55 -7.86 1.40
CA ALA A 19 13.85 -7.95 2.04
C ALA A 19 14.16 -9.33 2.64
N ASN A 20 15.44 -9.72 2.55
CA ASN A 20 15.95 -10.86 3.28
C ASN A 20 16.22 -10.43 4.73
N LEU A 21 15.35 -10.84 5.64
CA LEU A 21 15.30 -10.33 7.01
C LEU A 21 15.59 -11.43 8.02
N GLN A 22 16.37 -11.08 9.04
CA GLN A 22 16.63 -11.97 10.17
C GLN A 22 15.58 -11.75 11.27
N ILE A 23 15.36 -12.77 12.10
CA ILE A 23 14.51 -12.68 13.28
C ILE A 23 15.02 -11.55 14.19
N GLY A 24 14.10 -10.72 14.70
CA GLY A 24 14.41 -9.57 15.54
C GLY A 24 14.11 -8.24 14.84
N ILE A 25 14.84 -7.19 15.20
CA ILE A 25 14.65 -5.86 14.58
C ILE A 25 15.12 -5.92 13.11
N PRO A 26 14.28 -5.52 12.15
CA PRO A 26 14.66 -5.48 10.74
C PRO A 26 15.95 -4.68 10.51
N GLN A 27 16.90 -5.26 9.80
CA GLN A 27 18.12 -4.56 9.42
C GLN A 27 17.78 -3.50 8.37
N GLN A 28 18.07 -2.23 8.68
CA GLN A 28 17.81 -1.11 7.77
C GLN A 28 18.57 -1.26 6.44
N SER A 29 19.74 -1.89 6.42
CA SER A 29 20.46 -2.19 5.17
C SER A 29 19.68 -3.09 4.24
N SER A 30 19.08 -4.18 4.74
CA SER A 30 18.26 -5.10 3.93
C SER A 30 16.99 -4.43 3.44
N LEU A 31 16.32 -3.64 4.28
CA LEU A 31 15.13 -2.88 3.87
C LEU A 31 15.43 -1.90 2.73
N ARG A 32 16.60 -1.26 2.75
CA ARG A 32 17.01 -0.34 1.68
C ARG A 32 17.43 -1.07 0.41
N GLN A 33 18.23 -2.12 0.53
CA GLN A 33 18.81 -2.84 -0.62
C GLN A 33 17.80 -3.72 -1.34
N ASP A 34 16.99 -4.45 -0.58
CA ASP A 34 16.14 -5.50 -1.13
C ASP A 34 14.67 -5.06 -1.25
N ALA A 35 14.18 -4.21 -0.33
CA ALA A 35 12.80 -3.70 -0.34
C ALA A 35 12.69 -2.26 -0.87
N ASN A 36 13.81 -1.70 -1.35
CA ASN A 36 13.89 -0.34 -1.90
C ASN A 36 13.26 0.73 -0.99
N MET A 37 13.47 0.63 0.32
CA MET A 37 13.08 1.69 1.26
C MET A 37 14.09 2.84 1.24
N SER A 38 13.63 4.07 1.48
CA SER A 38 14.53 5.19 1.77
C SER A 38 15.24 5.00 3.13
N VAL A 39 16.23 5.83 3.46
CA VAL A 39 16.90 5.80 4.77
C VAL A 39 15.89 6.13 5.87
N THR A 40 15.16 7.24 5.76
CA THR A 40 14.10 7.60 6.72
C THR A 40 13.01 6.55 6.79
N GLN A 41 12.54 6.03 5.66
CA GLN A 41 11.51 4.98 5.63
C GLN A 41 11.97 3.70 6.35
N ALA A 42 13.20 3.24 6.10
CA ALA A 42 13.73 2.02 6.71
C ALA A 42 13.96 2.19 8.22
N ALA A 43 14.42 3.37 8.66
CA ALA A 43 14.61 3.69 10.06
C ALA A 43 13.27 3.69 10.82
N GLU A 44 12.24 4.31 10.25
CA GLU A 44 10.89 4.33 10.80
C GLU A 44 10.27 2.91 10.84
N PHE A 45 10.45 2.11 9.78
CA PHE A 45 9.97 0.73 9.79
C PHE A 45 10.62 -0.09 10.92
N ALA A 46 11.94 -0.01 11.05
CA ALA A 46 12.67 -0.77 12.07
C ALA A 46 12.36 -0.32 13.51
N SER A 47 11.83 0.89 13.72
CA SER A 47 11.41 1.38 15.04
C SER A 47 10.04 0.83 15.46
N GLN A 48 9.19 0.44 14.50
CA GLN A 48 7.82 0.00 14.74
C GLN A 48 7.62 -1.51 14.64
N TRP A 49 8.49 -2.23 13.92
CA TRP A 49 8.26 -3.62 13.55
C TRP A 49 9.38 -4.56 13.99
N ARG A 50 9.01 -5.79 14.31
CA ARG A 50 9.91 -6.92 14.57
C ARG A 50 9.59 -8.06 13.62
N VAL A 51 10.61 -8.73 13.11
CA VAL A 51 10.49 -9.99 12.37
C VAL A 51 10.40 -11.13 13.38
N VAL A 52 9.27 -11.81 13.40
CA VAL A 52 9.06 -13.00 14.23
C VAL A 52 9.65 -14.23 13.55
N ASN A 53 9.41 -14.37 12.25
CA ASN A 53 9.92 -15.46 11.44
C ASN A 53 9.87 -15.09 9.95
N GLN A 54 10.70 -15.74 9.13
CA GLN A 54 10.68 -15.57 7.68
C GLN A 54 10.83 -16.93 6.98
N LEU A 55 9.91 -17.23 6.09
CA LEU A 55 10.08 -18.23 5.04
C LEU A 55 10.83 -17.53 3.90
N ASN A 56 12.06 -17.96 3.62
CA ASN A 56 12.77 -17.51 2.43
C ASN A 56 13.21 -18.75 1.64
N ASP A 57 12.37 -19.17 0.69
CA ASP A 57 12.59 -20.32 -0.18
C ASP A 57 12.70 -19.89 -1.64
N ALA A 58 13.21 -18.67 -1.84
CA ALA A 58 13.32 -18.01 -3.13
C ALA A 58 14.12 -18.82 -4.16
N SER A 59 15.13 -19.58 -3.71
CA SER A 59 16.02 -20.36 -4.56
C SER A 59 15.48 -21.74 -4.95
N VAL A 60 14.42 -22.23 -4.30
CA VAL A 60 13.87 -23.58 -4.54
C VAL A 60 12.47 -23.50 -5.14
N THR A 61 11.53 -22.86 -4.44
CA THR A 61 10.15 -22.74 -4.90
C THR A 61 9.83 -21.34 -5.42
N GLY A 62 10.57 -20.32 -4.97
CA GLY A 62 10.33 -18.91 -5.30
C GLY A 62 9.52 -18.15 -4.25
N VAL A 63 8.93 -18.86 -3.27
CA VAL A 63 8.08 -18.24 -2.25
C VAL A 63 8.92 -17.59 -1.15
N SER A 64 8.47 -16.42 -0.70
CA SER A 64 8.95 -15.79 0.53
C SER A 64 7.78 -15.19 1.28
N ALA A 65 7.79 -15.31 2.60
CA ALA A 65 6.80 -14.70 3.47
C ALA A 65 7.41 -14.35 4.83
N THR A 66 7.06 -13.19 5.36
CA THR A 66 7.57 -12.69 6.63
C THR A 66 6.41 -12.51 7.61
N LEU A 67 6.57 -13.03 8.82
CA LEU A 67 5.68 -12.75 9.94
C LEU A 67 6.24 -11.56 10.71
N PHE A 68 5.56 -10.43 10.63
CA PHE A 68 5.89 -9.22 11.37
C PHE A 68 5.06 -9.11 12.65
N GLU A 69 5.63 -8.52 13.68
CA GLU A 69 4.97 -8.11 14.92
C GLU A 69 5.15 -6.61 15.10
N GLU A 70 4.04 -5.91 15.34
CA GLU A 70 4.05 -4.51 15.72
C GLU A 70 4.56 -4.38 17.15
N ILE A 71 5.64 -3.62 17.37
CA ILE A 71 6.31 -3.51 18.67
C ILE A 71 5.37 -2.92 19.73
N ALA A 72 4.55 -1.93 19.35
CA ALA A 72 3.68 -1.22 20.27
C ALA A 72 2.51 -2.07 20.79
N THR A 73 1.98 -2.97 19.97
CA THR A 73 0.72 -3.70 20.25
C THR A 73 0.91 -5.20 20.40
N GLY A 74 2.02 -5.76 19.92
CA GLY A 74 2.25 -7.20 19.80
C GLY A 74 1.41 -7.88 18.72
N LYS A 75 0.65 -7.13 17.91
CA LYS A 75 -0.18 -7.69 16.84
C LYS A 75 0.70 -8.19 15.69
N LYS A 76 0.34 -9.37 15.16
CA LYS A 76 1.10 -10.05 14.11
C LYS A 76 0.42 -10.02 12.75
N TYR A 77 1.24 -9.91 11.71
CA TYR A 77 0.82 -9.76 10.31
C TYR A 77 1.69 -10.62 9.42
N LEU A 78 1.06 -11.38 8.52
CA LEU A 78 1.77 -12.18 7.51
C LEU A 78 1.88 -11.37 6.23
N ALA A 79 3.09 -11.12 5.75
CA ALA A 79 3.32 -10.48 4.46
C ALA A 79 3.94 -11.48 3.47
N VAL A 80 3.29 -11.70 2.34
CA VAL A 80 3.74 -12.64 1.30
C VAL A 80 4.39 -11.85 0.15
N ARG A 81 5.63 -12.18 -0.14
CA ARG A 81 6.40 -11.56 -1.22
C ARG A 81 5.91 -12.03 -2.58
N GLY A 82 5.85 -11.13 -3.55
CA GLY A 82 5.79 -11.53 -4.96
C GLY A 82 7.14 -12.01 -5.50
N THR A 83 7.18 -12.49 -6.74
CA THR A 83 8.44 -12.66 -7.46
C THR A 83 8.83 -11.33 -8.11
N GLU A 84 10.06 -10.85 -7.90
CA GLU A 84 10.60 -9.71 -8.65
C GLU A 84 11.22 -10.23 -9.94
N PHE A 85 10.66 -9.84 -11.08
CA PHE A 85 11.26 -10.12 -12.39
C PHE A 85 11.98 -8.85 -12.85
N THR A 86 13.26 -8.74 -12.55
CA THR A 86 14.08 -7.55 -12.82
C THR A 86 14.39 -7.30 -14.30
N ASN A 87 13.86 -8.10 -15.26
CA ASN A 87 14.28 -8.03 -16.67
C ASN A 87 13.20 -8.27 -17.73
N VAL A 88 11.90 -8.12 -17.45
CA VAL A 88 10.89 -8.28 -18.52
C VAL A 88 9.83 -7.19 -18.44
N PRO A 89 9.56 -6.44 -19.53
CA PRO A 89 8.30 -5.75 -19.66
C PRO A 89 7.23 -6.85 -19.83
N ASP A 90 6.40 -6.99 -18.79
CA ASP A 90 5.15 -7.76 -18.80
C ASP A 90 5.26 -9.29 -18.57
N LEU A 91 4.92 -9.81 -17.37
CA LEU A 91 5.02 -11.27 -17.15
C LEU A 91 4.23 -11.89 -15.98
N LEU A 92 3.10 -11.32 -15.54
CA LEU A 92 2.15 -12.09 -14.71
C LEU A 92 0.71 -11.87 -15.11
N ALA A 93 0.29 -10.63 -15.38
CA ALA A 93 -1.01 -10.41 -16.01
C ALA A 93 -1.02 -11.07 -17.39
N ASP A 94 -0.18 -10.64 -18.33
CA ASP A 94 -0.18 -11.21 -19.69
C ASP A 94 0.18 -12.69 -19.74
N TYR A 95 1.05 -13.19 -18.86
CA TYR A 95 1.34 -14.63 -18.78
C TYR A 95 0.14 -15.43 -18.24
N VAL A 96 -0.49 -15.02 -17.14
CA VAL A 96 -1.65 -15.73 -16.59
C VAL A 96 -2.87 -15.59 -17.50
N LEU A 97 -3.03 -14.42 -18.15
CA LEU A 97 -4.09 -14.14 -19.12
C LEU A 97 -3.93 -14.96 -20.40
N SER A 98 -2.70 -15.14 -20.90
CA SER A 98 -2.41 -15.87 -22.15
C SER A 98 -2.16 -17.37 -21.96
N ASN A 99 -1.55 -17.79 -20.85
CA ASN A 99 -1.04 -19.16 -20.63
C ASN A 99 -1.60 -19.84 -19.36
N GLY A 100 -2.43 -19.17 -18.58
CA GLY A 100 -2.91 -19.67 -17.29
C GLY A 100 -1.87 -19.61 -16.17
N PHE A 101 -2.25 -20.03 -14.96
CA PHE A 101 -1.35 -20.00 -13.81
C PHE A 101 -0.20 -21.03 -13.95
N PRO A 102 1.07 -20.64 -13.73
CA PRO A 102 2.19 -21.56 -13.82
C PRO A 102 2.13 -22.63 -12.71
N SER A 103 2.51 -23.87 -13.04
CA SER A 103 2.51 -25.00 -12.10
C SER A 103 3.43 -24.79 -10.88
N THR A 104 4.45 -23.94 -11.01
CA THR A 104 5.32 -23.51 -9.92
C THR A 104 4.58 -22.73 -8.82
N MET A 105 3.45 -22.08 -9.13
CA MET A 105 2.64 -21.39 -8.11
C MET A 105 2.00 -22.37 -7.14
N ASN A 106 1.61 -23.57 -7.58
CA ASN A 106 1.12 -24.61 -6.68
C ASN A 106 2.21 -25.01 -5.68
N LEU A 107 3.46 -25.21 -6.12
CA LEU A 107 4.58 -25.55 -5.22
C LEU A 107 4.85 -24.43 -4.21
N GLN A 108 4.85 -23.17 -4.65
CA GLN A 108 4.98 -22.01 -3.76
C GLN A 108 3.88 -21.97 -2.71
N TYR A 109 2.64 -22.21 -3.13
CA TYR A 109 1.49 -22.21 -2.23
C TYR A 109 1.51 -23.36 -1.22
N GLN A 110 1.80 -24.59 -1.66
CA GLN A 110 1.91 -25.74 -0.75
C GLN A 110 3.02 -25.54 0.29
N LYS A 111 4.16 -24.98 -0.12
CA LYS A 111 5.25 -24.67 0.81
C LYS A 111 4.85 -23.60 1.82
N LEU A 112 4.19 -22.54 1.36
CA LEU A 112 3.66 -21.49 2.22
C LEU A 112 2.66 -22.04 3.25
N LYS A 113 1.72 -22.87 2.79
CA LYS A 113 0.73 -23.54 3.64
C LYS A 113 1.39 -24.42 4.70
N GLN A 114 2.33 -25.27 4.30
CA GLN A 114 3.09 -26.12 5.24
C GLN A 114 3.79 -25.29 6.32
N THR A 115 4.41 -24.18 5.94
CA THR A 115 5.07 -23.28 6.90
C THR A 115 4.08 -22.62 7.85
N ILE A 116 2.95 -22.10 7.34
CA ILE A 116 1.92 -21.47 8.19
C ILE A 116 1.31 -22.49 9.16
N ASP A 117 1.07 -23.72 8.72
CA ASP A 117 0.56 -24.78 9.58
C ASP A 117 1.57 -25.13 10.70
N THR A 118 2.86 -25.16 10.36
CA THR A 118 3.94 -25.34 11.34
C THR A 118 3.99 -24.18 12.36
N TRP A 119 3.93 -22.94 11.87
CA TRP A 119 3.91 -21.74 12.72
C TRP A 119 2.64 -21.65 13.57
N THR A 120 1.54 -22.24 13.11
CA THR A 120 0.30 -22.32 13.89
C THR A 120 0.47 -23.36 15.01
N ALA A 121 0.93 -24.56 14.66
CA ALA A 121 1.06 -25.67 15.60
C ALA A 121 2.01 -25.36 16.77
N ASN A 122 3.04 -24.54 16.53
CA ASN A 122 3.99 -24.12 17.56
C ASN A 122 3.67 -22.76 18.20
N GLY A 123 2.54 -22.13 17.88
CA GLY A 123 2.09 -20.85 18.44
C GLY A 123 2.85 -19.61 17.96
N THR A 124 3.68 -19.73 16.93
CA THR A 124 4.42 -18.59 16.32
C THR A 124 3.45 -17.56 15.73
N ILE A 125 2.44 -18.02 14.98
CA ILE A 125 1.37 -17.18 14.42
C ILE A 125 0.06 -17.44 15.19
N PRO A 126 -0.72 -16.40 15.54
CA PRO A 126 -1.99 -16.58 16.20
C PRO A 126 -3.01 -17.29 15.31
N ILE A 127 -4.08 -17.79 15.94
CA ILE A 127 -5.17 -18.48 15.23
C ILE A 127 -5.87 -17.55 14.24
N ASN A 128 -6.00 -16.25 14.59
CA ASN A 128 -6.53 -15.18 13.74
C ASN A 128 -5.43 -14.17 13.39
N PHE A 129 -5.20 -13.93 12.11
CA PHE A 129 -4.19 -12.97 11.65
C PHE A 129 -4.59 -12.28 10.35
N THR A 130 -3.95 -11.14 10.07
CA THR A 130 -4.10 -10.40 8.81
C THR A 130 -2.99 -10.83 7.85
N VAL A 131 -3.33 -10.92 6.56
CA VAL A 131 -2.36 -11.23 5.50
C VAL A 131 -2.32 -10.10 4.47
N THR A 132 -1.12 -9.77 4.01
CA THR A 132 -0.90 -8.80 2.94
C THR A 132 0.02 -9.38 1.86
N GLY A 133 -0.11 -8.93 0.63
CA GLY A 133 0.78 -9.33 -0.45
C GLY A 133 0.68 -8.44 -1.68
N HIS A 134 1.80 -8.31 -2.39
CA HIS A 134 1.90 -7.54 -3.63
C HIS A 134 2.08 -8.47 -4.84
N SER A 135 1.53 -8.12 -6.01
CA SER A 135 1.71 -8.89 -7.24
C SER A 135 1.29 -10.36 -7.04
N LEU A 136 2.16 -11.32 -7.35
CA LEU A 136 1.98 -12.75 -7.06
C LEU A 136 1.73 -13.04 -5.57
N GLY A 137 2.38 -12.31 -4.67
CA GLY A 137 2.18 -12.44 -3.23
C GLY A 137 0.73 -12.13 -2.85
N GLY A 138 0.06 -11.23 -3.58
CA GLY A 138 -1.36 -10.94 -3.40
C GLY A 138 -2.28 -12.12 -3.78
N TYR A 139 -1.93 -12.88 -4.82
CA TYR A 139 -2.65 -14.12 -5.15
C TYR A 139 -2.46 -15.20 -4.08
N LEU A 140 -1.24 -15.37 -3.59
CA LEU A 140 -0.96 -16.32 -2.51
C LEU A 140 -1.67 -15.92 -1.21
N ALA A 141 -1.69 -14.62 -0.87
CA ALA A 141 -2.46 -14.08 0.26
C ALA A 141 -3.97 -14.34 0.10
N SER A 142 -4.50 -14.20 -1.11
CA SER A 142 -5.90 -14.50 -1.43
C SER A 142 -6.21 -15.99 -1.32
N ALA A 143 -5.30 -16.86 -1.79
CA ALA A 143 -5.42 -18.30 -1.67
C ALA A 143 -5.47 -18.75 -0.20
N LEU A 144 -4.62 -18.14 0.64
CA LEU A 144 -4.68 -18.34 2.10
C LEU A 144 -6.03 -17.93 2.67
N ALA A 145 -6.59 -16.80 2.25
CA ALA A 145 -7.92 -16.36 2.70
C ALA A 145 -9.01 -17.40 2.38
N ILE A 146 -8.95 -18.01 1.19
CA ILE A 146 -9.91 -19.03 0.76
C ILE A 146 -9.76 -20.31 1.60
N ASP A 147 -8.54 -20.81 1.80
CA ASP A 147 -8.26 -22.08 2.49
C ASP A 147 -8.39 -21.99 4.01
N TYR A 148 -7.91 -20.90 4.62
CA TYR A 148 -7.87 -20.71 6.07
C TYR A 148 -9.14 -20.05 6.62
N GLY A 149 -9.97 -19.47 5.75
CA GLY A 149 -11.28 -18.93 6.08
C GLY A 149 -11.26 -17.95 7.25
N SER A 150 -12.03 -18.22 8.31
CA SER A 150 -12.19 -17.33 9.46
C SER A 150 -10.90 -17.06 10.25
N ARG A 151 -9.82 -17.81 10.00
CA ARG A 151 -8.50 -17.55 10.56
C ARG A 151 -7.81 -16.32 9.94
N ILE A 152 -8.21 -15.93 8.74
CA ILE A 152 -7.73 -14.71 8.11
C ILE A 152 -8.72 -13.59 8.40
N SER A 153 -8.34 -12.67 9.28
CA SER A 153 -9.23 -11.57 9.69
C SER A 153 -9.44 -10.56 8.56
N ALA A 154 -8.39 -10.31 7.78
CA ALA A 154 -8.41 -9.44 6.61
C ALA A 154 -7.28 -9.81 5.64
N THR A 155 -7.50 -9.55 4.35
CA THR A 155 -6.54 -9.79 3.28
C THR A 155 -6.37 -8.50 2.49
N TYR A 156 -5.14 -8.01 2.40
CA TYR A 156 -4.80 -6.82 1.61
C TYR A 156 -3.94 -7.25 0.42
N THR A 157 -4.37 -6.89 -0.78
CA THR A 157 -3.60 -7.20 -1.99
C THR A 157 -3.25 -5.91 -2.72
N TYR A 158 -2.00 -5.77 -3.13
CA TYR A 158 -1.52 -4.58 -3.83
C TYR A 158 -1.09 -4.96 -5.24
N ASN A 159 -1.66 -4.31 -6.26
CA ASN A 159 -1.41 -4.63 -7.67
C ASN A 159 -1.47 -6.14 -7.98
N ALA A 160 -2.32 -6.90 -7.27
CA ALA A 160 -2.54 -8.30 -7.62
C ALA A 160 -3.37 -8.35 -8.91
N PRO A 161 -2.91 -9.04 -9.98
CA PRO A 161 -3.60 -8.99 -11.26
C PRO A 161 -5.02 -9.59 -11.18
N GLY A 162 -5.86 -9.26 -12.16
CA GLY A 162 -7.11 -9.97 -12.39
C GLY A 162 -6.85 -11.14 -13.34
N VAL A 163 -7.77 -12.09 -13.46
CA VAL A 163 -7.76 -13.04 -14.58
C VAL A 163 -8.94 -12.71 -15.49
N ASP A 164 -8.67 -12.55 -16.78
CA ASP A 164 -9.71 -12.46 -17.80
C ASP A 164 -10.39 -13.82 -17.92
N GLY A 165 -11.71 -13.78 -18.03
CA GLY A 165 -12.54 -14.95 -17.83
C GLY A 165 -13.97 -14.62 -18.14
N ILE A 166 -14.27 -14.48 -19.43
CA ILE A 166 -15.62 -14.42 -20.00
C ILE A 166 -16.51 -15.59 -19.50
N PHE A 167 -15.93 -16.64 -18.87
CA PHE A 167 -16.66 -17.84 -18.43
C PHE A 167 -16.33 -18.43 -17.03
N SER A 168 -15.47 -17.83 -16.17
CA SER A 168 -15.19 -18.41 -14.83
C SER A 168 -14.75 -17.40 -13.76
N PRO A 169 -15.31 -17.43 -12.52
CA PRO A 169 -14.83 -16.62 -11.40
C PRO A 169 -13.37 -16.92 -11.06
N ILE A 170 -12.55 -15.88 -10.83
CA ILE A 170 -11.13 -15.99 -10.47
C ILE A 170 -10.85 -16.90 -9.27
N VAL A 171 -11.81 -17.02 -8.34
CA VAL A 171 -11.75 -17.98 -7.23
C VAL A 171 -11.59 -19.41 -7.73
N ASN A 172 -12.34 -19.80 -8.77
CA ASN A 172 -12.26 -21.16 -9.33
C ASN A 172 -10.96 -21.38 -10.09
N VAL A 173 -10.41 -20.31 -10.68
CA VAL A 173 -9.10 -20.37 -11.33
C VAL A 173 -7.98 -20.53 -10.28
N LEU A 174 -8.01 -19.77 -9.19
CA LEU A 174 -7.08 -19.94 -8.06
C LEU A 174 -7.20 -21.32 -7.42
N ARG A 175 -8.43 -21.83 -7.22
CA ARG A 175 -8.66 -23.19 -6.70
C ARG A 175 -8.00 -24.25 -7.58
N SER A 176 -8.23 -24.16 -8.88
CA SER A 176 -7.69 -25.13 -9.84
C SER A 176 -6.17 -25.02 -9.95
N ALA A 177 -5.63 -23.79 -9.96
CA ALA A 177 -4.22 -23.51 -10.12
C ALA A 177 -3.37 -23.83 -8.89
N LEU A 178 -3.90 -23.56 -7.70
CA LEU A 178 -3.17 -23.63 -6.43
C LEU A 178 -3.58 -24.83 -5.57
N GLY A 179 -4.56 -25.62 -6.02
CA GLY A 179 -5.09 -26.74 -5.24
C GLY A 179 -5.81 -26.30 -3.95
N VAL A 180 -6.37 -25.09 -3.95
CA VAL A 180 -7.14 -24.53 -2.83
C VAL A 180 -8.53 -25.19 -2.84
N SER A 181 -8.99 -25.64 -1.67
CA SER A 181 -10.27 -26.38 -1.54
C SER A 181 -11.30 -25.67 -0.67
N GLY A 182 -10.90 -24.55 -0.04
CA GLY A 182 -11.79 -23.75 0.80
C GLY A 182 -12.91 -23.02 0.05
N ASN A 183 -13.96 -22.70 0.79
CA ASN A 183 -15.17 -22.01 0.32
C ASN A 183 -15.42 -20.67 1.02
N ALA A 184 -14.39 -20.10 1.63
CA ALA A 184 -14.55 -18.88 2.41
C ALA A 184 -14.99 -17.70 1.53
N PRO A 185 -15.99 -16.92 1.96
CA PRO A 185 -16.34 -15.67 1.29
C PRO A 185 -15.18 -14.68 1.44
N LEU A 186 -14.86 -13.97 0.36
CA LEU A 186 -13.77 -13.00 0.30
C LEU A 186 -14.21 -11.60 0.78
N ALA A 187 -15.17 -11.56 1.72
CA ALA A 187 -15.77 -10.31 2.20
C ALA A 187 -14.75 -9.38 2.88
N ASN A 188 -13.65 -9.93 3.40
CA ASN A 188 -12.58 -9.17 4.04
C ASN A 188 -11.33 -9.02 3.15
N LEU A 189 -11.48 -9.20 1.82
CA LEU A 189 -10.41 -8.95 0.85
C LEU A 189 -10.50 -7.51 0.33
N ILE A 190 -9.43 -6.76 0.55
CA ILE A 190 -9.24 -5.39 0.07
C ILE A 190 -8.21 -5.43 -1.06
N ASN A 191 -8.67 -5.12 -2.27
CA ASN A 191 -7.86 -5.14 -3.49
C ASN A 191 -7.42 -3.72 -3.83
N VAL A 192 -6.19 -3.34 -3.52
CA VAL A 192 -5.62 -2.01 -3.78
C VAL A 192 -4.82 -2.00 -5.09
N ARG A 193 -5.02 -0.99 -5.93
CA ARG A 193 -4.30 -0.83 -7.21
C ARG A 193 -3.86 0.61 -7.45
N GLY A 194 -2.68 0.77 -8.04
CA GLY A 194 -2.19 2.08 -8.51
C GLY A 194 -2.90 2.52 -9.79
N THR A 195 -3.11 3.83 -9.96
CA THR A 195 -3.73 4.43 -11.16
C THR A 195 -2.82 4.41 -12.39
N ALA A 196 -1.52 4.67 -12.21
CA ALA A 196 -0.51 4.56 -13.28
C ALA A 196 -0.29 3.11 -13.75
N GLY A 197 -0.76 2.14 -12.97
CA GLY A 197 -0.57 0.68 -13.02
C GLY A 197 -0.75 -0.10 -14.31
N TRP A 198 -1.27 0.51 -15.40
CA TRP A 198 -1.94 -0.13 -16.56
C TRP A 198 -3.46 0.05 -16.54
N SER A 199 -3.93 0.97 -17.38
CA SER A 199 -5.34 1.30 -17.60
C SER A 199 -5.98 0.55 -18.79
N ALA A 200 -5.34 -0.48 -19.37
CA ALA A 200 -5.92 -1.22 -20.51
C ALA A 200 -6.83 -2.40 -20.10
N ILE A 201 -7.07 -2.59 -18.80
CA ILE A 201 -7.97 -3.61 -18.24
C ILE A 201 -8.72 -3.05 -17.01
N ALA A 202 -9.04 -1.75 -17.01
CA ALA A 202 -10.00 -1.20 -16.05
C ALA A 202 -11.39 -1.80 -16.35
N GLY A 203 -11.60 -3.05 -15.92
CA GLY A 203 -12.86 -3.79 -16.05
C GLY A 203 -12.84 -5.11 -16.83
N VAL A 204 -11.71 -5.59 -17.37
CA VAL A 204 -11.70 -6.85 -18.14
C VAL A 204 -11.20 -8.02 -17.27
N GLY A 205 -12.16 -8.79 -16.75
CA GLY A 205 -11.90 -10.03 -16.00
C GLY A 205 -12.55 -10.09 -14.62
N ASN A 206 -12.82 -11.31 -14.14
CA ASN A 206 -13.39 -11.50 -12.81
C ASN A 206 -12.32 -11.20 -11.74
N GLN A 207 -12.60 -10.27 -10.83
CA GLN A 207 -11.73 -9.96 -9.70
C GLN A 207 -12.28 -10.61 -8.42
N LEU A 208 -11.41 -10.84 -7.44
CA LEU A 208 -11.80 -11.42 -6.15
C LEU A 208 -12.61 -10.43 -5.30
N SER A 209 -12.30 -9.14 -5.45
CA SER A 209 -12.95 -8.00 -4.81
C SER A 209 -12.79 -6.77 -5.73
N PRO A 210 -13.78 -5.86 -5.80
CA PRO A 210 -13.64 -4.61 -6.54
C PRO A 210 -12.38 -3.84 -6.13
N PRO A 211 -11.66 -3.21 -7.08
CA PRO A 211 -10.43 -2.54 -6.77
C PRO A 211 -10.69 -1.19 -6.09
N LEU A 212 -9.95 -0.93 -5.02
CA LEU A 212 -9.76 0.39 -4.43
C LEU A 212 -8.55 1.04 -5.10
N MET A 213 -8.80 2.07 -5.89
CA MET A 213 -7.74 2.76 -6.64
C MET A 213 -7.00 3.75 -5.74
N VAL A 214 -5.68 3.78 -5.86
CA VAL A 214 -4.78 4.75 -5.21
C VAL A 214 -4.03 5.50 -6.29
N GLU A 215 -4.05 6.83 -6.24
CA GLU A 215 -3.34 7.67 -7.18
C GLU A 215 -1.84 7.42 -7.06
N THR A 216 -1.19 7.05 -8.16
CA THR A 216 0.25 6.86 -8.23
C THR A 216 0.76 7.55 -9.49
N GLU A 217 1.83 8.32 -9.36
CA GLU A 217 2.45 9.05 -10.48
C GLU A 217 2.75 8.15 -11.68
N THR A 218 2.45 8.67 -12.87
CA THR A 218 2.67 7.98 -14.14
C THR A 218 4.15 7.97 -14.51
N ASN A 219 4.65 6.78 -14.82
CA ASN A 219 5.94 6.60 -15.49
C ASN A 219 5.74 6.18 -16.95
N ILE A 220 6.74 6.32 -17.81
CA ILE A 220 6.66 5.78 -19.19
C ILE A 220 6.94 4.27 -19.19
N ASN A 221 7.54 3.72 -18.13
CA ASN A 221 7.88 2.30 -18.01
C ASN A 221 6.79 1.48 -17.27
N PRO A 222 6.12 0.52 -17.95
CA PRO A 222 5.09 -0.34 -17.36
C PRO A 222 5.55 -1.14 -16.14
N VAL A 223 6.84 -1.50 -16.06
CA VAL A 223 7.41 -2.25 -14.91
C VAL A 223 7.46 -1.38 -13.66
N LEU A 224 7.68 -0.07 -13.81
CA LEU A 224 7.66 0.87 -12.68
C LEU A 224 6.24 1.14 -12.17
N HIS A 225 5.20 0.89 -12.97
CA HIS A 225 3.80 1.01 -12.55
C HIS A 225 3.34 -0.13 -11.63
N HIS A 226 3.89 -1.33 -11.83
CA HIS A 226 3.63 -2.51 -11.00
C HIS A 226 4.41 -2.51 -9.68
N SER A 227 4.94 -1.36 -9.27
CA SER A 227 5.80 -1.24 -8.10
C SER A 227 5.00 -1.04 -6.81
N ILE A 228 5.26 -1.87 -5.80
CA ILE A 228 4.76 -1.66 -4.43
C ILE A 228 5.31 -0.38 -3.80
N VAL A 229 6.48 0.08 -4.27
CA VAL A 229 7.16 1.28 -3.75
C VAL A 229 6.30 2.51 -4.02
N ASN A 230 5.85 2.71 -5.27
CA ASN A 230 5.05 3.87 -5.66
C ASN A 230 3.69 3.90 -4.96
N LEU A 231 3.06 2.73 -4.79
CA LEU A 231 1.85 2.59 -4.00
C LEU A 231 2.06 2.97 -2.53
N THR A 232 3.14 2.48 -1.92
CA THR A 232 3.45 2.78 -0.52
C THR A 232 3.79 4.25 -0.31
N ASP A 233 4.48 4.88 -1.27
CA ASP A 233 4.78 6.31 -1.23
C ASP A 233 3.50 7.16 -1.33
N SER A 234 2.56 6.76 -2.17
CA SER A 234 1.28 7.49 -2.29
C SER A 234 0.42 7.29 -1.04
N LEU A 235 0.34 6.07 -0.52
CA LEU A 235 -0.37 5.76 0.72
C LEU A 235 0.25 6.43 1.95
N SER A 236 1.56 6.68 1.97
CA SER A 236 2.21 7.37 3.09
C SER A 236 1.76 8.84 3.18
N LEU A 237 1.63 9.53 2.05
CA LEU A 237 1.07 10.89 2.00
C LEU A 237 -0.42 10.90 2.32
N LEU A 238 -1.21 9.98 1.75
CA LEU A 238 -2.62 9.85 2.11
C LEU A 238 -2.79 9.63 3.62
N ASN A 239 -1.91 8.83 4.23
CA ASN A 239 -1.92 8.60 5.68
C ASN A 239 -1.56 9.85 6.48
N VAL A 240 -0.71 10.75 5.98
CA VAL A 240 -0.46 12.07 6.59
C VAL A 240 -1.72 12.93 6.55
N PHE A 241 -2.41 12.98 5.39
CA PHE A 241 -3.69 13.68 5.31
C PHE A 241 -4.74 13.08 6.24
N ALA A 242 -4.84 11.75 6.32
CA ALA A 242 -5.79 11.04 7.18
C ALA A 242 -5.51 11.23 8.69
N GLN A 243 -4.26 11.48 9.08
CA GLN A 243 -3.92 11.84 10.46
C GLN A 243 -4.44 13.23 10.85
N LEU A 244 -4.59 14.14 9.88
CA LEU A 244 -5.18 15.47 10.10
C LEU A 244 -6.71 15.42 10.01
N ASP A 245 -7.24 14.66 9.06
CA ASP A 245 -8.67 14.44 8.84
C ASP A 245 -8.99 12.93 8.79
N ALA A 246 -9.51 12.40 9.89
CA ALA A 246 -9.86 10.99 10.02
C ALA A 246 -11.04 10.55 9.12
N THR A 247 -11.77 11.49 8.52
CA THR A 247 -12.90 11.22 7.62
C THR A 247 -12.51 11.22 6.15
N LEU A 248 -11.27 11.58 5.82
CA LEU A 248 -10.78 11.62 4.45
C LEU A 248 -10.88 10.24 3.79
N SER A 249 -11.53 10.20 2.63
CA SER A 249 -11.60 9.01 1.79
C SER A 249 -10.39 8.91 0.85
N VAL A 250 -10.06 7.69 0.43
CA VAL A 250 -9.02 7.46 -0.59
C VAL A 250 -9.35 8.24 -1.87
N ASP A 251 -10.60 8.25 -2.32
CA ASP A 251 -11.01 8.98 -3.53
C ASP A 251 -10.79 10.50 -3.42
N ALA A 252 -11.08 11.08 -2.25
CA ALA A 252 -10.82 12.50 -2.02
C ALA A 252 -9.31 12.78 -1.99
N GLY A 253 -8.53 11.94 -1.33
CA GLY A 253 -7.08 12.04 -1.32
C GLY A 253 -6.44 11.88 -2.71
N ASN A 254 -6.93 10.96 -3.53
CA ASN A 254 -6.48 10.78 -4.91
C ASN A 254 -6.69 12.06 -5.74
N LYS A 255 -7.87 12.70 -5.60
CA LYS A 255 -8.15 13.99 -6.27
C LYS A 255 -7.20 15.09 -5.83
N ILE A 256 -6.77 15.09 -4.57
CA ILE A 256 -5.79 16.04 -4.04
C ILE A 256 -4.42 15.83 -4.70
N ILE A 257 -3.94 14.59 -4.74
CA ILE A 257 -2.65 14.24 -5.36
C ILE A 257 -2.68 14.60 -6.85
N ALA A 258 -3.67 14.11 -7.59
CA ALA A 258 -3.80 14.34 -9.03
C ALA A 258 -3.92 15.83 -9.41
N ALA A 259 -4.48 16.67 -8.54
CA ALA A 259 -4.62 18.10 -8.80
C ALA A 259 -3.43 18.95 -8.31
N ALA A 260 -2.46 18.36 -7.60
CA ALA A 260 -1.36 19.11 -6.99
C ALA A 260 -0.30 19.60 -7.99
N SER A 261 -0.21 18.96 -9.14
CA SER A 261 0.75 19.27 -10.19
C SER A 261 0.17 18.90 -11.55
N ASN A 262 0.56 19.63 -12.60
CA ASN A 262 0.36 19.22 -13.98
C ASN A 262 1.61 18.51 -14.57
N GLN A 263 2.64 18.34 -13.75
CA GLN A 263 3.82 17.53 -14.03
C GLN A 263 3.66 16.19 -13.32
N GLU A 264 3.56 15.12 -14.11
CA GLU A 264 3.26 13.76 -13.67
C GLU A 264 4.22 13.21 -12.60
N SER A 265 5.47 13.68 -12.55
CA SER A 265 6.47 13.22 -11.59
C SER A 265 6.58 14.07 -10.32
N ALA A 266 5.68 15.04 -10.11
CA ALA A 266 5.78 15.98 -9.00
C ALA A 266 4.51 16.04 -8.14
N GLU A 267 3.49 15.24 -8.45
CA GLU A 267 2.17 15.32 -7.82
C GLU A 267 2.24 15.05 -6.31
N ARG A 268 2.99 14.03 -5.89
CA ARG A 268 3.16 13.70 -4.47
C ARG A 268 3.96 14.77 -3.75
N GLU A 269 5.07 15.22 -4.31
CA GLU A 269 5.92 16.24 -3.69
C GLU A 269 5.18 17.57 -3.56
N ARG A 270 4.39 17.94 -4.56
CA ARG A 270 3.60 19.19 -4.54
C ARG A 270 2.40 19.08 -3.61
N ALA A 271 1.74 17.92 -3.52
CA ALA A 271 0.69 17.70 -2.54
C ALA A 271 1.25 17.73 -1.10
N LEU A 272 2.43 17.16 -0.86
CA LEU A 272 3.14 17.25 0.41
C LEU A 272 3.51 18.71 0.73
N ASP A 273 4.08 19.45 -0.22
CA ASP A 273 4.42 20.86 -0.01
C ASP A 273 3.18 21.72 0.25
N ALA A 274 2.05 21.41 -0.39
CA ALA A 274 0.77 22.10 -0.15
C ALA A 274 0.34 21.97 1.32
N ILE A 275 0.32 20.75 1.89
CA ILE A 275 -0.05 20.58 3.29
C ILE A 275 1.03 21.13 4.25
N ARG A 276 2.31 21.02 3.89
CA ARG A 276 3.40 21.64 4.68
C ARG A 276 3.23 23.15 4.77
N LYS A 277 2.89 23.84 3.69
CA LYS A 277 2.63 25.30 3.71
C LYS A 277 1.46 25.68 4.62
N ILE A 278 0.39 24.89 4.61
CA ILE A 278 -0.77 25.11 5.49
C ILE A 278 -0.38 24.97 6.97
N ILE A 279 0.42 23.96 7.30
CA ILE A 279 0.75 23.62 8.70
C ILE A 279 1.97 24.40 9.23
N GLN A 280 2.94 24.71 8.38
CA GLN A 280 4.25 25.26 8.75
C GLN A 280 4.54 26.65 8.17
N GLY A 281 3.76 27.12 7.19
CA GLY A 281 3.97 28.40 6.49
C GLY A 281 4.95 28.32 5.29
N SER A 282 5.19 29.46 4.62
CA SER A 282 5.92 29.55 3.33
C SER A 282 7.44 29.35 3.37
N THR A 283 8.03 28.95 4.49
CA THR A 283 9.50 28.91 4.66
C THR A 283 10.13 27.56 4.35
N SER A 284 9.35 26.54 3.97
CA SER A 284 9.87 25.23 3.63
C SER A 284 10.52 25.21 2.25
N ILE A 285 11.76 24.73 2.15
CA ILE A 285 12.37 24.33 0.88
C ILE A 285 11.42 23.29 0.23
N PRO A 286 11.04 23.48 -1.05
CA PRO A 286 10.16 22.54 -1.74
C PRO A 286 10.72 21.12 -1.69
N THR A 287 9.83 20.14 -1.59
CA THR A 287 10.20 18.73 -1.70
C THR A 287 10.79 18.50 -3.10
N GLN A 288 11.97 17.88 -3.12
CA GLN A 288 12.70 17.59 -4.33
C GLN A 288 12.00 16.47 -5.11
N ILE A 289 11.66 16.74 -6.37
CA ILE A 289 11.07 15.78 -7.30
C ILE A 289 12.01 14.58 -7.47
N ASP A 290 11.44 13.38 -7.52
CA ASP A 290 12.15 12.10 -7.68
C ASP A 290 13.18 11.78 -6.57
N ASN A 291 13.19 12.53 -5.46
CA ASN A 291 14.05 12.24 -4.31
C ASN A 291 13.23 11.63 -3.16
N ARG A 292 13.08 10.31 -3.20
CA ARG A 292 12.32 9.56 -2.18
C ARG A 292 12.83 9.79 -0.75
N GLU A 293 14.13 9.95 -0.55
CA GLU A 293 14.65 10.21 0.79
C GLU A 293 14.24 11.59 1.30
N ASN A 294 14.35 12.63 0.47
CA ASN A 294 13.88 13.96 0.83
C ASN A 294 12.36 13.98 1.08
N TYR A 295 11.59 13.23 0.29
CA TYR A 295 10.16 13.05 0.48
C TYR A 295 9.82 12.45 1.85
N TYR A 296 10.44 11.33 2.23
CA TYR A 296 10.20 10.70 3.53
C TYR A 296 10.70 11.54 4.71
N GLN A 297 11.81 12.27 4.56
CA GLN A 297 12.26 13.25 5.56
C GLN A 297 11.20 14.33 5.77
N ASN A 298 10.67 14.92 4.71
CA ASN A 298 9.65 15.97 4.80
C ASN A 298 8.33 15.45 5.39
N LEU A 299 7.93 14.20 5.11
CA LEU A 299 6.78 13.56 5.76
C LEU A 299 7.02 13.43 7.28
N GLN A 300 8.17 12.87 7.67
CA GLN A 300 8.52 12.65 9.07
C GLN A 300 8.65 13.98 9.84
N ASP A 301 9.29 14.99 9.27
CA ASP A 301 9.45 16.32 9.86
C ASP A 301 8.08 17.01 10.05
N LEU A 302 7.19 16.89 9.06
CA LEU A 302 5.82 17.41 9.16
C LEU A 302 5.09 16.74 10.32
N GLN A 303 5.05 15.40 10.36
CA GLN A 303 4.36 14.64 11.40
C GLN A 303 4.95 14.88 12.80
N ASN A 304 6.25 15.15 12.89
CA ASN A 304 6.92 15.42 14.15
C ASN A 304 6.73 16.84 14.68
N SER A 305 6.32 17.78 13.84
CA SER A 305 6.09 19.17 14.22
C SER A 305 4.99 19.30 15.28
N SER A 306 5.15 20.27 16.19
CA SER A 306 4.17 20.56 17.24
C SER A 306 2.82 20.99 16.65
N THR A 307 2.83 21.77 15.57
CA THR A 307 1.60 22.22 14.90
C THR A 307 0.82 21.04 14.29
N PHE A 308 1.50 20.12 13.61
CA PHE A 308 0.84 18.92 13.09
C PHE A 308 0.21 18.10 14.21
N LYS A 309 0.96 17.81 15.27
CA LYS A 309 0.46 17.07 16.44
C LYS A 309 -0.72 17.79 17.11
N ALA A 310 -0.74 19.12 17.12
CA ALA A 310 -1.84 19.90 17.67
C ALA A 310 -3.11 19.89 16.80
N LEU A 311 -2.97 19.70 15.49
CA LEU A 311 -4.06 19.68 14.51
C LEU A 311 -4.52 18.27 14.11
N ALA A 312 -3.78 17.24 14.51
CA ALA A 312 -4.12 15.84 14.23
C ALA A 312 -5.57 15.52 14.67
N GLY A 313 -6.36 14.98 13.75
CA GLY A 313 -7.77 14.64 13.93
C GLY A 313 -8.73 15.83 14.05
N LYS A 314 -8.28 17.06 13.80
CA LYS A 314 -9.10 18.28 13.96
C LYS A 314 -9.45 18.99 12.66
N LEU A 315 -8.87 18.57 11.54
CA LEU A 315 -9.14 19.18 10.25
C LEU A 315 -10.22 18.41 9.51
N GLN A 316 -10.93 19.12 8.63
CA GLN A 316 -11.65 18.55 7.50
C GLN A 316 -10.98 19.06 6.22
N ILE A 317 -10.63 18.13 5.33
CA ILE A 317 -9.89 18.41 4.11
C ILE A 317 -10.80 18.10 2.92
N THR A 318 -11.13 19.14 2.16
CA THR A 318 -12.02 19.01 1.01
C THR A 318 -11.26 19.22 -0.29
N ALA A 319 -11.24 18.19 -1.14
CA ALA A 319 -10.67 18.23 -2.49
C ALA A 319 -11.54 19.09 -3.42
N THR A 320 -11.32 20.42 -3.38
CA THR A 320 -12.07 21.39 -4.17
C THR A 320 -11.20 22.56 -4.56
N THR A 321 -11.52 23.18 -5.69
CA THR A 321 -10.90 24.42 -6.12
C THR A 321 -11.49 25.59 -5.34
N ALA A 322 -10.63 26.33 -4.62
CA ALA A 322 -11.08 27.51 -3.92
C ALA A 322 -11.49 28.62 -4.90
N ASN A 323 -12.38 29.51 -4.45
CA ASN A 323 -12.84 30.65 -5.24
C ASN A 323 -12.73 31.97 -4.44
N ALA A 324 -12.51 33.06 -5.18
CA ALA A 324 -12.24 34.37 -4.60
C ALA A 324 -13.44 34.98 -3.86
N GLU A 325 -14.66 34.52 -4.14
CA GLU A 325 -15.86 34.97 -3.44
C GLU A 325 -15.93 34.38 -2.03
N SER A 326 -15.84 33.05 -1.92
CA SER A 326 -15.83 32.35 -0.63
C SER A 326 -14.62 32.72 0.24
N ALA A 327 -13.46 32.96 -0.36
CA ALA A 327 -12.23 33.33 0.36
C ALA A 327 -12.32 34.67 1.13
N LYS A 328 -13.33 35.51 0.86
CA LYS A 328 -13.55 36.75 1.62
C LYS A 328 -14.06 36.51 3.04
N SER A 329 -14.68 35.36 3.29
CA SER A 329 -15.32 35.03 4.57
C SER A 329 -14.90 33.67 5.13
N ASP A 330 -14.23 32.83 4.34
CA ASP A 330 -13.76 31.51 4.74
C ASP A 330 -12.23 31.47 4.69
N PHE A 331 -11.61 31.26 5.86
CA PHE A 331 -10.16 31.25 5.98
C PHE A 331 -9.52 30.05 5.28
N GLY A 332 -10.20 28.90 5.22
CA GLY A 332 -9.74 27.72 4.49
C GLY A 332 -9.67 27.94 2.98
N GLN A 333 -10.69 28.62 2.44
CA GLN A 333 -10.73 29.07 1.04
C GLN A 333 -9.62 30.10 0.77
N PHE A 334 -9.42 31.06 1.68
CA PHE A 334 -8.31 32.02 1.58
C PHE A 334 -6.94 31.31 1.56
N LEU A 335 -6.70 30.39 2.48
CA LEU A 335 -5.45 29.62 2.55
C LEU A 335 -5.19 28.83 1.27
N SER A 336 -6.22 28.23 0.69
CA SER A 336 -6.09 27.51 -0.57
C SER A 336 -5.67 28.40 -1.73
N LEU A 337 -6.26 29.60 -1.85
CA LEU A 337 -5.82 30.58 -2.87
C LEU A 337 -4.45 31.17 -2.58
N TYR A 338 -4.13 31.41 -1.31
CA TYR A 338 -2.87 32.02 -0.89
C TYR A 338 -1.68 31.08 -1.13
N TYR A 339 -1.83 29.80 -0.81
CA TYR A 339 -0.79 28.78 -0.98
C TYR A 339 -0.89 27.98 -2.28
N LEU A 340 -1.95 28.20 -3.06
CA LEU A 340 -2.28 27.48 -4.29
C LEU A 340 -2.42 25.96 -4.04
N THR A 341 -3.15 25.59 -3.00
CA THR A 341 -3.39 24.18 -2.66
C THR A 341 -4.58 23.61 -3.43
N PRO A 342 -4.55 22.33 -3.85
CA PRO A 342 -5.65 21.67 -4.56
C PRO A 342 -6.81 21.24 -3.64
N PHE A 343 -6.83 21.75 -2.41
CA PHE A 343 -7.83 21.46 -1.39
C PHE A 343 -8.01 22.67 -0.48
N THR A 344 -9.15 22.68 0.22
CA THR A 344 -9.41 23.59 1.34
C THR A 344 -9.35 22.83 2.65
N VAL A 345 -9.06 23.54 3.74
CA VAL A 345 -9.07 23.00 5.11
C VAL A 345 -10.05 23.78 5.96
N SER A 346 -10.80 23.09 6.82
CA SER A 346 -11.62 23.71 7.85
C SER A 346 -11.46 22.98 9.18
N THR A 347 -11.92 23.60 10.25
CA THR A 347 -12.05 22.95 11.57
C THR A 347 -13.54 22.88 11.90
N PRO A 348 -14.13 21.69 12.09
CA PRO A 348 -15.56 21.55 12.39
C PRO A 348 -16.01 22.30 13.66
N ASP A 349 -15.08 22.57 14.57
CA ASP A 349 -15.33 23.24 15.85
C ASP A 349 -15.28 24.79 15.78
N ALA A 350 -14.98 25.39 14.61
CA ALA A 350 -14.86 26.85 14.47
C ALA A 350 -16.16 27.54 13.98
N GLY A 351 -17.31 26.95 14.31
CA GLY A 351 -18.64 27.53 14.06
C GLY A 351 -19.07 28.55 15.10
#